data_AF-A0A0D2X8Y9-F1
#
_entry.id   AF-A0A0D2X8Y9-F1
#
_cell.length_a   1.000
_cell.length_b   1.000
_cell.length_c   1.000
_cell.angle_alpha   90.00
_cell.angle_beta   90.00
_cell.angle_gamma   90.00
#
_symmetry.space_group_name_H-M   'P 1'
#
loop_
_entity.id
_entity.type
_entity.pdbx_description
1 polymer ?
#
loop_
_entity_poly.entity_id
_entity_poly.type
_entity_poly.pdbx_seq_one_letter_code
_entity_poly.pdbx_strand_id
1 'polypeptide(L)'
;MINLLVDASIYLEVEAGFNNYYQLTVRSRIFYAKPSLTAQGLVQPGYKHIHVLNRYTNAPMSNDLEIQRQGTINVMMYIFPRQFGLHNVFTSQVDPTITSQKFQDYTLREEEIAPYFRTKAGDTGSRMPKIPKRLRGYTEELVKRLQVLHGRCSYIELLKHHCPCTFDRPSRTRKPRTKKSLISSRKLRPSQHPKTVSYYQCAPSQKHSELGLSSTQAPALPYHKSLVELATPSSQVSSFCQAVLSKIIPRDFWGDDTVQKRNKSTIMRSVDSFIRLRRFETMSLHEITQNMKVSVR
;
A
#
# COMPACT_ATOMS: atom_id res chain seq x y z
N MET A 1 17.19 8.89 -8.31
CA MET A 1 15.85 9.44 -8.61
C MET A 1 15.87 10.94 -8.67
N ILE A 2 16.43 11.67 -7.71
CA ILE A 2 16.23 13.14 -7.67
C ILE A 2 17.02 13.88 -8.77
N ASN A 3 18.28 13.53 -9.02
CA ASN A 3 19.01 13.93 -10.26
C ASN A 3 18.34 13.40 -11.55
N LEU A 4 17.41 12.46 -11.41
CA LEU A 4 16.62 11.92 -12.52
C LEU A 4 15.28 12.67 -12.71
N LEU A 5 14.75 13.36 -11.69
CA LEU A 5 13.45 14.04 -11.74
C LEU A 5 13.48 15.35 -12.52
N VAL A 6 14.60 16.10 -12.43
CA VAL A 6 14.78 17.35 -13.19
C VAL A 6 14.81 17.05 -14.69
N ASP A 7 15.76 16.25 -15.15
CA ASP A 7 15.86 15.99 -16.58
C ASP A 7 14.73 15.07 -17.11
N ALA A 8 14.06 14.25 -16.28
CA ALA A 8 12.88 13.49 -16.72
C ALA A 8 11.65 14.38 -16.95
N SER A 9 11.77 15.69 -16.72
CA SER A 9 10.72 16.70 -16.89
C SER A 9 9.50 16.44 -16.00
N ILE A 10 9.77 15.98 -14.77
CA ILE A 10 8.83 16.16 -13.64
C ILE A 10 9.01 17.58 -13.05
N TYR A 11 10.13 18.24 -13.39
CA TYR A 11 10.30 19.68 -13.28
C TYR A 11 10.59 20.22 -14.68
N LEU A 12 9.60 20.89 -15.27
CA LEU A 12 9.88 21.95 -16.22
C LEU A 12 10.13 23.23 -15.42
N GLU A 13 10.98 24.10 -15.94
CA GLU A 13 10.84 25.54 -15.67
C GLU A 13 9.53 25.93 -16.35
N VAL A 14 8.44 26.00 -15.58
CA VAL A 14 7.11 26.26 -16.14
C VAL A 14 6.96 27.77 -16.29
N GLU A 15 6.86 28.23 -17.54
CA GLU A 15 6.58 29.63 -17.84
C GLU A 15 5.35 30.11 -17.06
N ALA A 16 5.43 31.33 -16.51
CA ALA A 16 4.42 31.88 -15.63
C ALA A 16 3.09 32.09 -16.38
N GLY A 17 2.20 31.09 -16.29
CA GLY A 17 0.87 31.12 -16.91
C GLY A 17 0.16 29.77 -16.96
N PHE A 18 0.90 28.64 -17.05
CA PHE A 18 0.30 27.31 -17.22
C PHE A 18 0.11 26.52 -15.92
N ASN A 19 -1.02 26.75 -15.23
CA ASN A 19 -1.60 25.84 -14.22
C ASN A 19 -0.58 25.07 -13.33
N ASN A 20 0.29 25.82 -12.64
CA ASN A 20 1.44 25.34 -11.86
C ASN A 20 1.13 24.40 -10.66
N TYR A 21 -0.11 23.90 -10.55
CA TYR A 21 -0.65 23.17 -9.41
C TYR A 21 -1.12 21.75 -9.80
N TYR A 22 -0.25 20.97 -10.43
CA TYR A 22 -0.52 19.56 -10.72
C TYR A 22 -0.68 18.76 -9.41
N GLN A 23 -1.93 18.48 -9.06
CA GLN A 23 -2.33 17.59 -7.97
C GLN A 23 -2.15 16.13 -8.40
N LEU A 24 -0.93 15.60 -8.31
CA LEU A 24 -0.62 14.23 -8.76
C LEU A 24 -1.14 13.13 -7.83
N THR A 25 -1.56 13.46 -6.61
CA THR A 25 -2.12 12.47 -5.68
C THR A 25 -3.64 12.35 -5.81
N VAL A 26 -4.13 11.24 -6.36
CA VAL A 26 -5.56 10.88 -6.35
C VAL A 26 -5.96 10.36 -4.96
N ARG A 27 -5.91 11.24 -3.94
CA ARG A 27 -6.21 10.89 -2.53
C ARG A 27 -7.59 10.27 -2.34
N SER A 28 -8.55 10.61 -3.21
CA SER A 28 -9.89 10.00 -3.26
C SER A 28 -9.87 8.47 -3.36
N ARG A 29 -8.86 7.86 -4.00
CA ARG A 29 -8.71 6.39 -4.11
C ARG A 29 -8.40 5.69 -2.78
N ILE A 30 -8.04 6.44 -1.72
CA ILE A 30 -7.75 5.88 -0.39
C ILE A 30 -9.04 5.74 0.43
N PHE A 31 -10.01 6.64 0.25
CA PHE A 31 -11.26 6.57 0.99
C PHE A 31 -12.12 5.40 0.49
N TYR A 32 -12.68 4.64 1.43
CA TYR A 32 -13.50 3.44 1.17
C TYR A 32 -12.77 2.33 0.38
N ALA A 33 -11.44 2.38 0.29
CA ALA A 33 -10.64 1.35 -0.35
C ALA A 33 -10.80 0.01 0.37
N LYS A 34 -11.29 -1.01 -0.35
CA LYS A 34 -11.34 -2.38 0.18
C LYS A 34 -9.92 -3.00 0.20
N PRO A 35 -9.55 -3.73 1.26
CA PRO A 35 -8.30 -4.49 1.30
C PRO A 35 -8.29 -5.55 0.19
N SER A 36 -7.09 -5.93 -0.26
CA SER A 36 -6.94 -7.18 -1.01
C SER A 36 -7.07 -8.36 -0.06
N LEU A 37 -7.75 -9.42 -0.49
CA LEU A 37 -7.92 -10.65 0.27
C LEU A 37 -7.24 -11.81 -0.47
N THR A 38 -6.72 -12.78 0.29
CA THR A 38 -6.27 -14.06 -0.26
C THR A 38 -7.48 -14.95 -0.59
N ALA A 39 -7.25 -16.07 -1.27
CA ALA A 39 -8.29 -17.08 -1.51
C ALA A 39 -8.90 -17.66 -0.21
N GLN A 40 -8.22 -17.51 0.93
CA GLN A 40 -8.69 -17.90 2.26
C GLN A 40 -9.47 -16.78 2.99
N GLY A 41 -9.72 -15.64 2.33
CA GLY A 41 -10.39 -14.48 2.92
C GLY A 41 -9.53 -13.64 3.87
N LEU A 42 -8.24 -13.97 4.04
CA LEU A 42 -7.31 -13.21 4.88
C LEU A 42 -6.83 -11.94 4.18
N VAL A 43 -6.57 -10.87 4.94
CA VAL A 43 -6.03 -9.63 4.37
C VAL A 43 -4.65 -9.87 3.76
N GLN A 44 -4.50 -9.56 2.48
CA GLN A 44 -3.22 -9.56 1.77
C GLN A 44 -2.51 -8.21 2.00
N PRO A 45 -1.36 -8.18 2.71
CA PRO A 45 -0.65 -6.96 3.03
C PRO A 45 0.27 -6.52 1.88
N GLY A 46 0.51 -5.21 1.77
CA GLY A 46 1.36 -4.62 0.73
C GLY A 46 0.58 -4.18 -0.50
N TYR A 47 1.22 -4.20 -1.67
CA TYR A 47 0.58 -3.79 -2.92
C TYR A 47 -0.36 -4.88 -3.47
N LYS A 48 -1.39 -4.47 -4.22
CA LYS A 48 -2.32 -5.37 -4.93
C LYS A 48 -1.60 -6.15 -6.03
N HIS A 49 -2.10 -7.32 -6.42
CA HIS A 49 -1.51 -8.13 -7.51
C HIS A 49 -1.40 -7.35 -8.84
N ILE A 50 -2.33 -6.43 -9.13
CA ILE A 50 -2.30 -5.54 -10.31
C ILE A 50 -1.14 -4.53 -10.32
N HIS A 51 -0.46 -4.30 -9.19
CA HIS A 51 0.60 -3.30 -9.11
C HIS A 51 1.84 -3.74 -9.90
N VAL A 52 2.47 -2.81 -10.62
CA VAL A 52 3.60 -3.10 -11.54
C VAL A 52 4.73 -3.91 -10.86
N LEU A 53 5.09 -3.59 -9.61
CA LEU A 53 6.14 -4.31 -8.87
C LEU A 53 5.76 -5.74 -8.43
N ASN A 54 4.46 -6.09 -8.44
CA ASN A 54 3.97 -7.45 -8.19
C ASN A 54 3.78 -8.26 -9.48
N ARG A 55 3.56 -7.59 -10.62
CA ARG A 55 3.45 -8.24 -11.94
C ARG A 55 4.80 -8.54 -12.56
N TYR A 56 5.78 -7.68 -12.31
CA TYR A 56 7.17 -7.84 -12.76
C TYR A 56 8.08 -7.98 -11.54
N THR A 57 8.01 -9.15 -10.89
CA THR A 57 8.87 -9.49 -9.74
C THR A 57 10.27 -9.86 -10.22
N ASN A 58 11.29 -9.26 -9.60
CA ASN A 58 12.68 -9.62 -9.84
C ASN A 58 13.08 -10.70 -8.82
N ALA A 59 12.60 -11.93 -9.06
CA ALA A 59 12.83 -13.07 -8.18
C ALA A 59 14.18 -13.73 -8.51
N PRO A 60 15.08 -13.97 -7.53
CA PRO A 60 16.41 -14.54 -7.79
C PRO A 60 16.40 -16.00 -8.23
N MET A 61 15.22 -16.66 -8.26
CA MET A 61 15.03 -18.05 -8.66
C MET A 61 14.76 -18.22 -10.18
N SER A 62 14.48 -17.15 -10.92
CA SER A 62 14.34 -17.24 -12.37
C SER A 62 15.72 -17.09 -13.03
N ASN A 63 16.29 -18.20 -13.52
CA ASN A 63 17.56 -18.20 -14.24
C ASN A 63 17.47 -17.48 -15.61
N ASP A 64 16.27 -17.12 -16.06
CA ASP A 64 16.04 -16.36 -17.28
C ASP A 64 16.30 -14.85 -17.06
N LEU A 65 17.52 -14.45 -17.43
CA LEU A 65 17.99 -13.07 -17.40
C LEU A 65 17.21 -12.17 -18.36
N GLU A 66 16.67 -12.70 -19.46
CA GLU A 66 15.91 -11.93 -20.44
C GLU A 66 14.54 -11.56 -19.87
N ILE A 67 13.82 -12.51 -19.25
CA ILE A 67 12.56 -12.25 -18.54
C ILE A 67 12.77 -11.25 -17.38
N GLN A 68 13.86 -11.37 -16.61
CA GLN A 68 14.16 -10.40 -15.55
C GLN A 68 14.40 -8.98 -16.11
N ARG A 69 15.14 -8.87 -17.22
CA ARG A 69 15.42 -7.60 -17.87
C ARG A 69 14.15 -7.00 -18.49
N GLN A 70 13.35 -7.82 -19.16
CA GLN A 70 12.02 -7.49 -19.67
C GLN A 70 11.13 -6.89 -18.57
N GLY A 71 11.05 -7.57 -17.42
CA GLY A 71 10.32 -7.08 -16.25
C GLY A 71 10.87 -5.74 -15.72
N THR A 72 12.19 -5.56 -15.74
CA THR A 72 12.84 -4.30 -15.34
C THR A 72 12.48 -3.16 -16.29
N ILE A 73 12.53 -3.38 -17.61
CA ILE A 73 12.15 -2.39 -18.64
C ILE A 73 10.67 -2.01 -18.49
N ASN A 74 9.77 -2.98 -18.25
CA ASN A 74 8.36 -2.69 -17.95
C ASN A 74 8.22 -1.75 -16.74
N VAL A 75 8.88 -2.03 -15.61
CA VAL A 75 8.86 -1.13 -14.45
C VAL A 75 9.42 0.25 -14.80
N MET A 76 10.50 0.34 -15.59
CA MET A 76 11.05 1.62 -16.06
C MET A 76 10.06 2.41 -16.94
N MET A 77 9.26 1.74 -17.78
CA MET A 77 8.22 2.38 -18.59
C MET A 77 7.09 2.96 -17.73
N TYR A 78 6.73 2.30 -16.62
CA TYR A 78 5.79 2.85 -15.63
C TYR A 78 6.34 4.05 -14.84
N ILE A 79 7.63 4.05 -14.48
CA ILE A 79 8.23 5.15 -13.70
C ILE A 79 8.60 6.35 -14.59
N PHE A 80 8.99 6.11 -15.85
CA PHE A 80 9.50 7.15 -16.77
C PHE A 80 8.73 7.24 -18.10
N PRO A 81 7.38 7.30 -18.10
CA PRO A 81 6.57 7.17 -19.32
C PRO A 81 6.99 8.14 -20.43
N ARG A 82 7.23 9.41 -20.10
CA ARG A 82 7.69 10.44 -21.04
C ARG A 82 8.99 10.06 -21.78
N GLN A 83 9.94 9.41 -21.10
CA GLN A 83 11.22 9.01 -21.72
C GLN A 83 11.06 7.88 -22.73
N PHE A 84 10.00 7.08 -22.62
CA PHE A 84 9.63 6.03 -23.57
C PHE A 84 8.56 6.46 -24.59
N GLY A 85 8.14 7.73 -24.58
CA GLY A 85 7.09 8.23 -25.49
C GLY A 85 5.66 7.86 -25.08
N LEU A 86 5.46 7.41 -23.83
CA LEU A 86 4.16 7.02 -23.30
C LEU A 86 3.36 8.21 -22.74
N HIS A 87 2.04 8.07 -22.72
CA HIS A 87 1.09 9.05 -22.17
C HIS A 87 1.46 9.46 -20.74
N ASN A 88 1.38 10.75 -20.41
CA ASN A 88 1.68 11.20 -19.07
C ASN A 88 0.98 12.50 -18.71
N VAL A 89 0.84 12.74 -17.41
CA VAL A 89 0.12 13.88 -16.82
C VAL A 89 0.69 15.26 -17.18
N PHE A 90 1.91 15.34 -17.70
CA PHE A 90 2.57 16.62 -18.00
C PHE A 90 2.46 17.02 -19.48
N THR A 91 2.50 16.07 -20.40
CA THR A 91 2.57 16.36 -21.86
C THR A 91 1.41 15.81 -22.68
N SER A 92 0.53 15.00 -22.10
CA SER A 92 -0.52 14.29 -22.86
C SER A 92 -1.90 14.77 -22.45
N GLN A 93 -2.77 14.98 -23.44
CA GLN A 93 -4.13 15.44 -23.22
C GLN A 93 -4.99 14.35 -22.60
N VAL A 94 -5.83 14.73 -21.63
CA VAL A 94 -6.71 13.81 -20.94
C VAL A 94 -8.00 13.68 -21.74
N ASP A 95 -8.39 12.45 -22.07
CA ASP A 95 -9.65 12.17 -22.75
C ASP A 95 -10.81 12.15 -21.72
N PRO A 96 -11.74 13.13 -21.76
CA PRO A 96 -12.85 13.21 -20.81
C PRO A 96 -13.91 12.12 -21.04
N THR A 97 -13.89 11.42 -22.19
CA THR A 97 -14.79 10.28 -22.44
C THR A 97 -14.34 9.02 -21.68
N ILE A 98 -13.03 8.90 -21.42
CA ILE A 98 -12.42 7.76 -20.72
C ILE A 98 -12.37 8.00 -19.21
N THR A 99 -12.14 9.24 -18.76
CA THR A 99 -11.95 9.55 -17.33
C THR A 99 -12.60 10.87 -16.90
N SER A 100 -13.29 10.83 -15.75
CA SER A 100 -13.77 12.02 -15.05
C SER A 100 -12.72 12.64 -14.11
N GLN A 101 -11.53 12.04 -14.01
CA GLN A 101 -10.44 12.54 -13.17
C GLN A 101 -9.55 13.52 -13.95
N LYS A 102 -8.78 14.34 -13.23
CA LYS A 102 -7.79 15.29 -13.79
C LYS A 102 -6.70 14.63 -14.68
N PHE A 103 -6.61 13.30 -14.70
CA PHE A 103 -5.72 12.51 -15.56
C PHE A 103 -6.20 11.05 -15.71
N GLN A 104 -5.66 10.34 -16.70
CA GLN A 104 -5.97 8.93 -16.98
C GLN A 104 -5.49 7.96 -15.89
N ASP A 105 -6.08 6.77 -15.82
CA ASP A 105 -5.67 5.76 -14.85
C ASP A 105 -4.46 4.95 -15.31
N TYR A 106 -3.27 5.37 -14.88
CA TYR A 106 -2.00 4.70 -15.20
C TYR A 106 -1.73 3.41 -14.41
N THR A 107 -2.73 2.80 -13.76
CA THR A 107 -2.56 1.54 -13.00
C THR A 107 -2.25 0.35 -13.92
N LEU A 108 -2.90 0.30 -15.08
CA LEU A 108 -2.72 -0.71 -16.13
C LEU A 108 -2.47 0.02 -17.45
N ARG A 109 -1.44 -0.39 -18.18
CA ARG A 109 -0.95 0.28 -19.41
C ARG A 109 -0.43 -0.75 -20.43
N GLU A 110 -0.79 -2.01 -20.27
CA GLU A 110 -0.24 -3.12 -21.05
C GLU A 110 -0.55 -2.99 -22.54
N GLU A 111 -1.71 -2.44 -22.89
CA GLU A 111 -2.10 -2.18 -24.29
C GLU A 111 -1.20 -1.15 -24.99
N GLU A 112 -0.72 -0.16 -24.24
CA GLU A 112 0.18 0.90 -24.69
C GLU A 112 1.64 0.45 -24.70
N ILE A 113 2.01 -0.44 -23.77
CA ILE A 113 3.36 -0.95 -23.56
C ILE A 113 3.68 -2.15 -24.48
N ALA A 114 2.72 -3.06 -24.72
CA ALA A 114 2.89 -4.24 -25.57
C ALA A 114 3.44 -3.95 -26.98
N PRO A 115 3.03 -2.87 -27.71
CA PRO A 115 3.60 -2.49 -28.99
C PRO A 115 5.13 -2.39 -29.02
N TYR A 116 5.76 -2.01 -27.92
CA TYR A 116 7.21 -1.83 -27.83
C TYR A 116 7.99 -3.16 -27.80
N PHE A 117 7.32 -4.26 -27.46
CA PHE A 117 7.87 -5.61 -27.40
C PHE A 117 7.45 -6.49 -28.59
N ARG A 118 6.59 -5.98 -29.48
CA ARG A 118 6.17 -6.71 -30.68
C ARG A 118 7.31 -6.78 -31.68
N THR A 119 7.67 -8.00 -32.04
CA THR A 119 8.53 -8.35 -33.18
C THR A 119 7.89 -7.82 -34.48
N LYS A 120 8.69 -7.19 -35.35
CA LYS A 120 8.23 -6.82 -36.70
C LYS A 120 8.25 -8.05 -37.60
N ALA A 121 7.39 -8.09 -38.63
CA ALA A 121 7.43 -9.14 -39.64
C ALA A 121 8.85 -9.20 -40.27
N GLY A 122 9.56 -10.31 -40.02
CA GLY A 122 10.95 -10.54 -40.46
C GLY A 122 12.01 -10.58 -39.35
N ASP A 123 11.76 -10.09 -38.13
CA ASP A 123 12.67 -10.31 -36.99
C ASP A 123 12.42 -11.73 -36.39
N THR A 124 13.48 -12.48 -36.06
CA THR A 124 13.39 -13.86 -35.53
C THR A 124 13.45 -13.97 -34.00
N GLY A 125 13.11 -12.91 -33.26
CA GLY A 125 13.16 -12.91 -31.79
C GLY A 125 12.27 -11.86 -31.12
N SER A 126 12.10 -12.00 -29.80
CA SER A 126 11.45 -10.98 -28.97
C SER A 126 12.30 -9.71 -28.97
N ARG A 127 11.73 -8.59 -29.42
CA ARG A 127 12.52 -7.36 -29.56
C ARG A 127 12.44 -6.52 -28.29
N MET A 128 13.53 -6.52 -27.52
CA MET A 128 13.68 -5.61 -26.40
C MET A 128 13.66 -4.13 -26.86
N PRO A 129 12.88 -3.23 -26.21
CA PRO A 129 12.88 -1.82 -26.50
C PRO A 129 14.25 -1.21 -26.20
N LYS A 130 14.68 -0.26 -27.04
CA LYS A 130 15.90 0.49 -26.79
C LYS A 130 15.68 1.42 -25.59
N ILE A 131 16.26 1.07 -24.44
CA ILE A 131 16.27 1.94 -23.25
C ILE A 131 16.82 3.33 -23.65
N PRO A 132 16.14 4.44 -23.31
CA PRO A 132 16.61 5.80 -23.57
C PRO A 132 18.00 6.03 -22.97
N LYS A 133 18.90 6.75 -23.65
CA LYS A 133 20.33 6.91 -23.24
C LYS A 133 20.48 7.26 -21.75
N ARG A 134 19.62 8.16 -21.25
CA ARG A 134 19.62 8.71 -19.87
C ARG A 134 19.12 7.73 -18.79
N LEU A 135 18.52 6.61 -19.18
CA LEU A 135 18.01 5.58 -18.27
C LEU A 135 18.86 4.28 -18.29
N ARG A 136 19.91 4.21 -19.11
CA ARG A 136 20.76 3.01 -19.23
C ARG A 136 21.68 2.83 -18.03
N GLY A 137 22.06 1.58 -17.76
CA GLY A 137 23.10 1.25 -16.78
C GLY A 137 22.62 1.49 -15.35
N TYR A 138 23.14 2.52 -14.69
CA TYR A 138 22.90 2.74 -13.26
C TYR A 138 21.41 2.88 -12.90
N THR A 139 20.61 3.54 -13.73
CA THR A 139 19.16 3.69 -13.50
C THR A 139 18.39 2.38 -13.69
N GLU A 140 18.79 1.53 -14.64
CA GLU A 140 18.25 0.18 -14.86
C GLU A 140 18.54 -0.71 -13.64
N GLU A 141 19.80 -0.73 -13.16
CA GLU A 141 20.18 -1.48 -11.96
C GLU A 141 19.49 -0.95 -10.69
N LEU A 142 19.28 0.37 -10.59
CA LEU A 142 18.52 0.97 -9.49
C LEU A 142 17.04 0.54 -9.49
N VAL A 143 16.41 0.39 -10.66
CA VAL A 143 15.02 -0.13 -10.76
C VAL A 143 14.97 -1.64 -10.48
N LYS A 144 15.97 -2.41 -10.92
CA LYS A 144 16.16 -3.81 -10.52
C LYS A 144 16.28 -3.95 -9.00
N ARG A 145 17.12 -3.13 -8.37
CA ARG A 145 17.27 -3.07 -6.90
C ARG A 145 15.97 -2.72 -6.18
N LEU A 146 15.17 -1.80 -6.72
CA LEU A 146 13.82 -1.48 -6.24
C LEU A 146 12.90 -2.71 -6.26
N GLN A 147 12.87 -3.49 -7.36
CA GLN A 147 12.09 -4.73 -7.44
C GLN A 147 12.55 -5.78 -6.42
N VAL A 148 13.86 -5.96 -6.25
CA VAL A 148 14.42 -6.91 -5.27
C VAL A 148 14.10 -6.50 -3.82
N LEU A 149 14.19 -5.20 -3.50
CA LEU A 149 13.83 -4.67 -2.17
C LEU A 149 12.32 -4.79 -1.91
N HIS A 150 11.48 -4.54 -2.92
CA HIS A 150 10.04 -4.78 -2.88
C HIS A 150 9.72 -6.25 -2.57
N GLY A 151 10.29 -7.19 -3.33
CA GLY A 151 10.07 -8.64 -3.13
C GLY A 151 10.55 -9.18 -1.78
N ARG A 152 11.55 -8.52 -1.16
CA ARG A 152 12.04 -8.83 0.19
C ARG A 152 11.29 -8.10 1.31
N CYS A 153 10.36 -7.20 1.00
CA CYS A 153 9.68 -6.38 1.99
C CYS A 153 8.54 -7.15 2.67
N SER A 154 8.77 -7.64 3.90
CA SER A 154 7.69 -8.17 4.74
C SER A 154 6.78 -7.05 5.25
N TYR A 155 5.75 -6.73 4.46
CA TYR A 155 4.73 -5.75 4.81
C TYR A 155 3.94 -6.13 6.06
N ILE A 156 3.71 -7.43 6.32
CA ILE A 156 2.94 -7.89 7.47
C ILE A 156 3.66 -7.62 8.79
N GLU A 157 4.97 -7.86 8.86
CA GLU A 157 5.75 -7.61 10.08
C GLU A 157 5.97 -6.12 10.32
N LEU A 158 6.08 -5.31 9.25
CA LEU A 158 6.01 -3.86 9.37
C LEU A 158 4.65 -3.39 9.91
N LEU A 159 3.54 -3.97 9.43
CA LEU A 159 2.20 -3.59 9.86
C LEU A 159 2.00 -3.91 11.35
N LYS A 160 2.33 -5.13 11.78
CA LYS A 160 2.29 -5.54 13.21
C LYS A 160 3.16 -4.65 14.10
N HIS A 161 4.33 -4.24 13.63
CA HIS A 161 5.26 -3.39 14.41
C HIS A 161 4.76 -1.95 14.56
N HIS A 162 4.28 -1.33 13.47
CA HIS A 162 3.94 0.10 13.45
C HIS A 162 2.46 0.38 13.75
N CYS A 163 1.57 -0.54 13.39
CA CYS A 163 0.11 -0.43 13.52
C CYS A 163 -0.47 -1.69 14.22
N PRO A 164 -0.06 -2.01 15.46
CA PRO A 164 -0.45 -3.24 16.15
C PRO A 164 -1.96 -3.29 16.39
N CYS A 165 -2.61 -4.37 15.93
CA CYS A 165 -4.02 -4.60 16.17
C CYS A 165 -4.28 -5.15 17.58
N THR A 166 -5.50 -4.94 18.10
CA THR A 166 -5.92 -5.53 19.39
C THR A 166 -5.87 -7.06 19.38
N PHE A 167 -6.05 -7.66 18.18
CA PHE A 167 -5.96 -9.10 17.94
C PHE A 167 -4.52 -9.63 17.75
N ASP A 168 -3.54 -8.76 17.47
CA ASP A 168 -2.13 -9.19 17.30
C ASP A 168 -1.45 -9.52 18.64
N ARG A 169 -2.05 -9.12 19.77
CA ARG A 169 -1.55 -9.49 21.09
C ARG A 169 -1.90 -10.96 21.35
N PRO A 170 -0.90 -11.84 21.56
CA PRO A 170 -1.19 -13.15 22.13
C PRO A 170 -1.93 -12.93 23.44
N SER A 171 -3.02 -13.67 23.65
CA SER A 171 -3.75 -13.66 24.92
C SER A 171 -2.83 -14.18 26.01
N ARG A 172 -2.08 -13.27 26.64
CA ARG A 172 -1.40 -13.53 27.89
C ARG A 172 -2.51 -13.82 28.89
N THR A 173 -2.71 -15.10 29.16
CA THR A 173 -3.56 -15.66 30.21
C THR A 173 -3.01 -15.25 31.59
N ARG A 174 -3.10 -13.95 31.87
CA ARG A 174 -3.04 -13.41 33.22
C ARG A 174 -4.24 -13.98 33.95
N LYS A 175 -4.02 -15.12 34.61
CA LYS A 175 -4.93 -15.70 35.61
C LYS A 175 -5.46 -14.53 36.45
N PRO A 176 -6.78 -14.29 36.51
CA PRO A 176 -7.29 -13.17 37.28
C PRO A 176 -6.82 -13.33 38.72
N ARG A 177 -6.07 -12.34 39.22
CA ARG A 177 -5.72 -12.26 40.64
C ARG A 177 -7.05 -12.14 41.40
N THR A 178 -7.47 -13.23 42.02
CA THR A 178 -8.64 -13.28 42.88
C THR A 178 -8.41 -12.36 44.07
N LYS A 179 -8.89 -11.11 43.96
CA LYS A 179 -9.10 -10.27 45.12
C LYS A 179 -10.15 -10.97 45.98
N LYS A 180 -9.71 -11.65 47.04
CA LYS A 180 -10.58 -12.15 48.10
C LYS A 180 -11.28 -10.94 48.73
N SER A 181 -12.48 -10.60 48.25
CA SER A 181 -13.38 -9.77 49.04
C SER A 181 -13.83 -10.62 50.22
N LEU A 182 -13.50 -10.20 51.43
CA LEU A 182 -14.00 -10.83 52.64
C LEU A 182 -15.52 -10.62 52.73
N ILE A 183 -16.14 -11.52 53.49
CA ILE A 183 -17.60 -11.70 53.56
C ILE A 183 -18.23 -10.55 54.33
N SER A 184 -19.40 -10.09 53.88
CA SER A 184 -20.44 -9.64 54.80
C SER A 184 -21.81 -10.09 54.30
N SER A 185 -22.49 -10.87 55.12
CA SER A 185 -23.74 -11.55 54.80
C SER A 185 -24.96 -10.75 55.25
N ARG A 186 -25.94 -10.58 54.37
CA ARG A 186 -27.35 -10.41 54.76
C ARG A 186 -28.30 -10.99 53.71
N LYS A 187 -28.99 -12.07 54.09
CA LYS A 187 -30.15 -12.61 53.36
C LYS A 187 -31.39 -11.80 53.72
N LEU A 188 -32.23 -11.45 52.75
CA LEU A 188 -33.68 -11.34 52.91
C LEU A 188 -34.40 -11.81 51.62
N ARG A 189 -35.54 -12.48 51.82
CA ARG A 189 -36.53 -13.08 50.90
C ARG A 189 -37.81 -13.28 51.77
N PRO A 190 -39.02 -13.59 51.24
CA PRO A 190 -39.57 -13.47 49.87
C PRO A 190 -41.01 -12.88 49.82
N SER A 191 -41.60 -12.76 48.60
CA SER A 191 -43.06 -12.90 48.28
C SER A 191 -43.17 -12.91 46.73
N GLN A 192 -43.71 -13.88 45.98
CA GLN A 192 -45.11 -14.40 45.86
C GLN A 192 -46.13 -13.29 45.51
N HIS A 193 -47.03 -13.34 44.50
CA HIS A 193 -47.38 -14.25 43.37
C HIS A 193 -48.47 -13.50 42.49
N PRO A 194 -49.25 -14.05 41.52
CA PRO A 194 -49.00 -14.97 40.37
C PRO A 194 -49.73 -14.64 39.00
N LYS A 195 -49.44 -15.41 37.92
CA LYS A 195 -50.23 -15.67 36.65
C LYS A 195 -50.35 -14.50 35.62
N THR A 196 -50.44 -14.68 34.28
CA THR A 196 -51.23 -15.61 33.41
C THR A 196 -50.48 -15.88 32.06
N VAL A 197 -50.04 -17.10 31.68
CA VAL A 197 -50.64 -18.15 30.78
C VAL A 197 -50.66 -17.91 29.24
N SER A 198 -49.67 -18.50 28.52
CA SER A 198 -49.71 -19.23 27.21
C SER A 198 -50.14 -18.51 25.89
N TYR A 199 -49.93 -18.99 24.64
CA TYR A 199 -49.28 -20.14 23.94
C TYR A 199 -48.46 -19.55 22.74
N TYR A 200 -47.47 -20.14 22.05
CA TYR A 200 -47.30 -21.51 21.54
C TYR A 200 -45.83 -22.00 21.46
N GLN A 201 -45.67 -23.33 21.42
CA GLN A 201 -44.49 -24.16 21.07
C GLN A 201 -44.75 -24.82 19.68
N CYS A 202 -43.87 -25.53 18.94
CA CYS A 202 -42.48 -26.05 19.06
C CYS A 202 -41.99 -26.44 17.61
N ALA A 203 -40.83 -27.02 17.26
CA ALA A 203 -39.57 -27.43 17.94
C ALA A 203 -38.33 -27.19 17.00
N PRO A 204 -37.45 -28.13 16.53
CA PRO A 204 -37.43 -29.61 16.57
C PRO A 204 -36.51 -30.20 17.67
N SER A 205 -36.77 -31.46 18.00
CA SER A 205 -35.95 -32.30 18.88
C SER A 205 -35.13 -33.28 18.05
N GLN A 206 -33.85 -33.48 18.38
CA GLN A 206 -33.39 -34.76 18.92
C GLN A 206 -31.92 -34.68 19.37
N LYS A 207 -31.63 -35.39 20.47
CA LYS A 207 -30.27 -35.56 21.01
C LYS A 207 -29.62 -36.76 20.36
N HIS A 208 -28.38 -36.63 19.91
CA HIS A 208 -27.44 -37.75 19.88
C HIS A 208 -26.30 -37.45 20.84
N SER A 209 -26.00 -38.41 21.70
CA SER A 209 -24.94 -38.34 22.72
C SER A 209 -23.58 -38.67 22.12
N GLU A 210 -22.53 -38.06 22.69
CA GLU A 210 -21.17 -38.61 22.90
C GLU A 210 -20.50 -39.34 21.71
N LEU A 211 -19.41 -38.84 21.11
CA LEU A 211 -18.08 -38.81 21.75
C LEU A 211 -17.08 -37.95 20.94
N GLY A 212 -16.22 -37.22 21.63
CA GLY A 212 -14.86 -36.87 21.19
C GLY A 212 -14.67 -35.84 20.06
N LEU A 213 -14.31 -34.60 20.43
CA LEU A 213 -12.99 -34.02 20.13
C LEU A 213 -12.83 -32.63 20.79
N SER A 214 -11.61 -32.35 21.25
CA SER A 214 -11.33 -31.26 22.19
C SER A 214 -11.30 -29.86 21.56
N SER A 215 -11.98 -28.92 22.23
CA SER A 215 -11.53 -27.54 22.48
C SER A 215 -10.74 -26.81 21.37
N THR A 216 -11.46 -26.03 20.57
CA THR A 216 -10.91 -24.77 20.03
C THR A 216 -11.84 -23.62 20.44
N GLN A 217 -11.74 -23.17 21.70
CA GLN A 217 -12.35 -21.91 22.09
C GLN A 217 -11.66 -20.76 21.35
N ALA A 218 -12.33 -20.18 20.36
CA ALA A 218 -11.89 -18.94 19.76
C ALA A 218 -11.72 -17.87 20.87
N PRO A 219 -10.61 -17.11 20.91
CA PRO A 219 -10.41 -16.10 21.94
C PRO A 219 -11.59 -15.11 21.94
N ALA A 220 -12.17 -14.88 23.12
CA ALA A 220 -13.24 -13.89 23.26
C ALA A 220 -12.74 -12.53 22.75
N LEU A 221 -13.39 -12.00 21.71
CA LEU A 221 -13.02 -10.73 21.10
C LEU A 221 -13.11 -9.62 22.16
N PRO A 222 -12.16 -8.66 22.20
CA PRO A 222 -12.27 -7.53 23.12
C PRO A 222 -13.58 -6.78 22.86
N TYR A 223 -14.34 -6.51 23.92
CA TYR A 223 -15.58 -5.75 23.80
C TYR A 223 -15.25 -4.29 23.47
N HIS A 224 -15.58 -3.87 22.25
CA HIS A 224 -15.47 -2.51 21.76
C HIS A 224 -16.86 -1.89 21.67
N LYS A 225 -17.02 -0.64 22.13
CA LYS A 225 -18.32 0.05 22.07
C LYS A 225 -18.61 0.64 20.69
N SER A 226 -17.58 0.82 19.86
CA SER A 226 -17.68 1.35 18.51
C SER A 226 -16.55 0.83 17.63
N LEU A 227 -16.82 0.61 16.34
CA LEU A 227 -15.78 0.29 15.35
C LEU A 227 -14.73 1.40 15.21
N VAL A 228 -15.06 2.63 15.61
CA VAL A 228 -14.11 3.77 15.63
C VAL A 228 -12.98 3.55 16.63
N GLU A 229 -13.19 2.76 17.69
CA GLU A 229 -12.15 2.40 18.67
C GLU A 229 -11.05 1.50 18.08
N LEU A 230 -11.31 0.88 16.92
CA LEU A 230 -10.34 0.07 16.17
C LEU A 230 -9.52 0.90 15.17
N ALA A 231 -9.74 2.22 15.08
CA ALA A 231 -9.04 3.08 14.13
C ALA A 231 -7.56 3.27 14.50
N THR A 232 -6.66 2.99 13.55
CA THR A 232 -5.22 3.23 13.71
C THR A 232 -4.90 4.73 13.75
N PRO A 233 -4.15 5.24 14.74
CA PRO A 233 -3.70 6.62 14.78
C PRO A 233 -2.89 7.03 13.55
N SER A 234 -3.07 8.27 13.07
CA SER A 234 -2.37 8.79 11.87
C SER A 234 -0.84 8.74 12.00
N SER A 235 -0.29 8.90 13.21
CA SER A 235 1.14 8.76 13.50
C SER A 235 1.67 7.34 13.29
N GLN A 236 0.88 6.31 13.62
CA GLN A 236 1.22 4.91 13.37
C GLN A 236 1.20 4.59 11.86
N VAL A 237 0.15 5.03 11.15
CA VAL A 237 0.05 4.90 9.69
C VAL A 237 1.22 5.60 8.99
N SER A 238 1.57 6.80 9.45
CA SER A 238 2.74 7.56 8.97
C SER A 238 4.05 6.82 9.22
N SER A 239 4.26 6.30 10.44
CA SER A 239 5.44 5.51 10.78
C SER A 239 5.56 4.25 9.90
N PHE A 240 4.45 3.54 9.68
CA PHE A 240 4.38 2.39 8.78
C PHE A 240 4.76 2.76 7.34
N CYS A 241 4.14 3.78 6.75
CA CYS A 241 4.42 4.22 5.38
C CYS A 241 5.88 4.67 5.21
N GLN A 242 6.43 5.42 6.17
CA GLN A 242 7.83 5.85 6.15
C GLN A 242 8.82 4.67 6.27
N ALA A 243 8.48 3.65 7.06
CA ALA A 243 9.27 2.43 7.21
C ALA A 243 9.24 1.56 5.93
N VAL A 244 8.06 1.39 5.32
CA VAL A 244 7.88 0.72 4.03
C VAL A 244 8.72 1.41 2.95
N LEU A 245 8.56 2.73 2.76
CA LEU A 245 9.33 3.49 1.78
C LEU A 245 10.83 3.45 2.05
N SER A 246 11.25 3.45 3.32
CA SER A 246 12.66 3.33 3.71
C SER A 246 13.29 1.96 3.43
N LYS A 247 12.49 0.89 3.32
CA LYS A 247 12.97 -0.45 2.94
C LYS A 247 12.92 -0.69 1.44
N ILE A 248 11.87 -0.20 0.76
CA ILE A 248 11.63 -0.47 -0.67
C ILE A 248 12.45 0.44 -1.58
N ILE A 249 12.47 1.76 -1.31
CA ILE A 249 13.14 2.71 -2.19
C ILE A 249 14.66 2.63 -1.98
N PRO A 250 15.46 2.28 -3.00
CA PRO A 250 16.91 2.20 -2.86
C PRO A 250 17.51 3.51 -2.37
N ARG A 251 18.58 3.40 -1.58
CA ARG A 251 19.28 4.54 -0.96
C ARG A 251 19.59 5.65 -1.96
N ASP A 252 20.05 5.30 -3.14
CA ASP A 252 20.61 6.23 -4.12
C ASP A 252 19.50 6.86 -4.99
N PHE A 253 18.22 6.49 -4.77
CA PHE A 253 17.10 7.24 -5.33
C PHE A 253 17.09 8.68 -4.80
N TRP A 254 17.39 8.88 -3.53
CA TRP A 254 17.33 10.18 -2.85
C TRP A 254 18.47 11.15 -3.24
N GLY A 255 19.40 10.72 -4.10
CA GLY A 255 20.63 11.44 -4.45
C GLY A 255 21.82 10.95 -3.61
N ASP A 256 22.91 11.71 -3.64
CA ASP A 256 24.21 11.32 -3.09
C ASP A 256 24.47 11.96 -1.70
N ASP A 257 25.27 11.29 -0.87
CA ASP A 257 25.82 11.78 0.41
C ASP A 257 24.89 12.62 1.31
N THR A 258 25.13 13.93 1.40
CA THR A 258 24.39 14.87 2.26
C THR A 258 23.04 15.24 1.67
N VAL A 259 22.95 15.29 0.34
CA VAL A 259 21.72 15.55 -0.43
C VAL A 259 20.73 14.41 -0.23
N GLN A 260 21.22 13.16 -0.23
CA GLN A 260 20.47 11.95 0.05
C GLN A 260 19.64 12.05 1.35
N LYS A 261 20.32 12.36 2.46
CA LYS A 261 19.69 12.43 3.79
C LYS A 261 18.65 13.53 3.85
N ARG A 262 18.98 14.74 3.36
CA ARG A 262 18.04 15.87 3.30
C ARG A 262 16.78 15.49 2.52
N ASN A 263 16.96 15.01 1.28
CA ASN A 263 15.85 14.72 0.39
C ASN A 263 14.95 13.59 0.90
N LYS A 264 15.55 12.51 1.45
CA LYS A 264 14.79 11.46 2.12
C LYS A 264 13.96 12.06 3.25
N SER A 265 14.54 12.89 4.12
CA SER A 265 13.82 13.54 5.22
C SER A 265 12.70 14.45 4.74
N THR A 266 12.89 15.22 3.66
CA THR A 266 11.83 16.04 3.04
C THR A 266 10.63 15.18 2.63
N ILE A 267 10.86 14.11 1.85
CA ILE A 267 9.79 13.22 1.38
C ILE A 267 9.08 12.51 2.54
N MET A 268 9.81 12.07 3.57
CA MET A 268 9.18 11.42 4.74
C MET A 268 8.27 12.40 5.53
N ARG A 269 8.59 13.70 5.58
CA ARG A 269 7.69 14.74 6.12
C ARG A 269 6.47 14.97 5.22
N SER A 270 6.65 15.00 3.90
CA SER A 270 5.53 15.09 2.94
C SER A 270 4.57 13.91 3.09
N VAL A 271 5.06 12.70 3.37
CA VAL A 271 4.23 11.52 3.67
C VAL A 271 3.43 11.69 4.97
N ASP A 272 4.05 12.18 6.04
CA ASP A 272 3.34 12.45 7.30
C ASP A 272 2.25 13.52 7.14
N SER A 273 2.59 14.63 6.48
CA SER A 273 1.64 15.69 6.14
C SER A 273 0.48 15.15 5.27
N PHE A 274 0.80 14.42 4.19
CA PHE A 274 -0.20 13.80 3.32
C PHE A 274 -1.16 12.87 4.07
N ILE A 275 -0.68 12.11 5.06
CA ILE A 275 -1.54 11.22 5.85
C ILE A 275 -2.51 12.02 6.75
N ARG A 276 -2.06 13.16 7.30
CA ARG A 276 -2.87 14.04 8.17
C ARG A 276 -3.93 14.87 7.42
N LEU A 277 -3.82 15.03 6.10
CA LEU A 277 -4.78 15.80 5.30
C LEU A 277 -6.23 15.33 5.48
N ARG A 278 -7.17 16.26 5.59
CA ARG A 278 -8.61 15.98 5.61
C ARG A 278 -9.10 15.46 4.25
N ARG A 279 -10.39 15.09 4.17
CA ARG A 279 -10.99 14.40 3.01
C ARG A 279 -10.85 15.15 1.68
N PHE A 280 -10.97 16.47 1.71
CA PHE A 280 -10.94 17.33 0.52
C PHE A 280 -9.64 18.14 0.41
N GLU A 281 -8.70 17.95 1.33
CA GLU A 281 -7.37 18.54 1.26
C GLU A 281 -6.49 17.71 0.34
N THR A 282 -5.59 18.39 -0.37
CA THR A 282 -4.76 17.79 -1.41
C THR A 282 -3.35 18.34 -1.32
N MET A 283 -2.36 17.58 -1.78
CA MET A 283 -0.98 18.02 -1.89
C MET A 283 -0.60 18.10 -3.37
N SER A 284 -0.07 19.24 -3.78
CA SER A 284 0.47 19.47 -5.11
C SER A 284 1.85 18.81 -5.27
N LEU A 285 2.28 18.58 -6.51
CA LEU A 285 3.68 18.21 -6.75
C LEU A 285 4.62 19.29 -6.20
N HIS A 286 4.29 20.58 -6.39
CA HIS A 286 5.12 21.72 -5.96
C HIS A 286 5.48 21.66 -4.46
N GLU A 287 4.51 21.42 -3.59
CA GLU A 287 4.76 21.34 -2.13
C GLU A 287 5.66 20.16 -1.73
N ILE A 288 5.58 19.04 -2.47
CA ILE A 288 6.46 17.88 -2.27
C ILE A 288 7.89 18.22 -2.70
N THR A 289 8.04 19.02 -3.75
CA THR A 289 9.29 19.23 -4.47
C THR A 289 10.10 20.43 -4.03
N GLN A 290 9.46 21.50 -3.54
CA GLN A 290 10.06 22.80 -3.22
C GLN A 290 11.30 22.75 -2.30
N ASN A 291 11.41 21.72 -1.45
CA ASN A 291 12.52 21.56 -0.49
C ASN A 291 13.54 20.47 -0.88
N MET A 292 13.37 19.82 -2.04
CA MET A 292 14.27 18.81 -2.57
C MET A 292 15.47 19.50 -3.26
N LYS A 293 16.70 19.13 -2.91
CA LYS A 293 17.88 19.56 -3.67
C LYS A 293 18.13 18.56 -4.78
N VAL A 294 18.13 19.04 -6.02
CA VAL A 294 18.60 18.29 -7.17
C VAL A 294 19.99 18.78 -7.52
N SER A 295 20.93 17.86 -7.79
CA SER A 295 22.20 18.23 -8.38
C SER A 295 22.13 17.94 -9.87
N VAL A 296 22.16 19.00 -10.68
CA VAL A 296 22.57 18.85 -12.08
C VAL A 296 24.06 18.48 -12.06
N ARG A 297 24.44 17.50 -12.87
CA ARG A 297 25.82 17.14 -13.23
C ARG A 297 25.88 17.12 -14.74
#